data_AF-A0A3R5VQ11-F1
#
_entry.id   AF-A0A3R5VQ11-F1
#
_cell.length_a   1.000
_cell.length_b   1.000
_cell.length_c   1.000
_cell.angle_alpha   90.00
_cell.angle_beta   90.00
_cell.angle_gamma   90.00
#
_symmetry.space_group_name_H-M   'P 1'
#
loop_
_entity.id
_entity.type
_entity.pdbx_description
1 polymer ?
#
loop_
_entity_poly.entity_id
_entity_poly.type
_entity_poly.pdbx_seq_one_letter_code
_entity_poly.pdbx_strand_id
1 'polypeptide(L)'
;LGEGQGCTHVDSNSKFAIYQFPVTACGTTVSEEPGVIIYENRMTSSYEVGVGPLGAITRDSYYQFVFQCRYIGTSVKSAVVNVTPLQDPALPVAALGPIRVELRLANGQCQTKGCNQVDVAYNSIYTEADYPVTKVLRDPVFVEVHLLEKTDPNLVLTLGHCWTTTSPYPHSRPQWDILVDGCPYRDDR
;
A
#
# COMPACT_ATOMS: atom_id res chain seq x y z
N LEU A 1 27.68 -33.99 39.45
CA LEU A 1 27.86 -33.64 38.01
C LEU A 1 29.36 -33.76 37.72
N GLY A 2 29.80 -33.88 36.45
CA GLY A 2 31.22 -34.03 36.15
C GLY A 2 32.10 -32.91 36.75
N GLU A 3 33.39 -33.18 36.97
CA GLU A 3 34.32 -32.21 37.55
C GLU A 3 34.69 -31.14 36.50
N GLY A 4 34.02 -29.99 36.57
CA GLY A 4 34.27 -28.84 35.71
C GLY A 4 33.83 -27.53 36.38
N GLN A 5 34.50 -26.43 36.02
CA GLN A 5 34.13 -25.10 36.50
C GLN A 5 32.70 -24.76 36.07
N GLY A 6 31.82 -24.46 37.03
CA GLY A 6 30.40 -24.16 36.75
C GLY A 6 29.45 -25.35 36.78
N CYS A 7 29.89 -26.53 37.24
CA CYS A 7 29.05 -27.72 37.38
C CYS A 7 28.48 -27.95 38.80
N THR A 8 28.43 -26.88 39.58
CA THR A 8 27.81 -26.82 40.92
C THR A 8 26.43 -26.16 40.86
N HIS A 9 25.69 -26.20 41.95
CA HIS A 9 24.44 -25.45 42.03
C HIS A 9 24.71 -23.94 41.94
N VAL A 10 23.82 -23.22 41.27
CA VAL A 10 23.86 -21.75 41.18
C VAL A 10 23.07 -21.10 42.32
N ASP A 11 22.09 -21.83 42.87
CA ASP A 11 21.31 -21.40 44.03
C ASP A 11 20.72 -22.62 44.76
N SER A 12 20.43 -22.51 46.06
CA SER A 12 19.79 -23.58 46.82
C SER A 12 19.05 -23.07 48.06
N ASN A 13 18.10 -23.86 48.53
CA ASN A 13 17.46 -23.71 49.84
C ASN A 13 17.26 -25.08 50.49
N SER A 14 16.54 -25.12 51.62
CA SER A 14 16.29 -26.37 52.37
C SER A 14 15.41 -27.40 51.64
N LYS A 15 14.83 -27.07 50.49
CA LYS A 15 13.92 -27.94 49.72
C LYS A 15 14.47 -28.31 48.34
N PHE A 16 15.20 -27.43 47.67
CA PHE A 16 15.72 -27.69 46.32
C PHE A 16 17.03 -26.94 46.04
N ALA A 17 17.76 -27.43 45.05
CA ALA A 17 18.94 -26.77 44.48
C ALA A 17 18.74 -26.60 42.97
N ILE A 18 19.19 -25.46 42.44
CA ILE A 18 19.11 -25.10 41.03
C ILE A 18 20.48 -25.30 40.40
N TYR A 19 20.52 -26.03 39.30
CA TYR A 19 21.72 -26.22 38.48
C TYR A 19 21.48 -25.59 37.11
N GLN A 20 22.41 -24.75 36.65
CA GLN A 20 22.33 -24.09 35.36
C GLN A 20 23.69 -24.19 34.66
N PHE A 21 23.73 -24.97 33.58
CA PHE A 21 24.94 -25.18 32.77
C PHE A 21 24.53 -25.43 31.31
N PRO A 22 25.41 -25.15 30.33
CA PRO A 22 25.15 -25.45 28.92
C PRO A 22 24.88 -26.94 28.71
N VAL A 23 23.99 -27.28 27.77
CA VAL A 23 23.59 -28.67 27.52
C VAL A 23 24.77 -29.58 27.15
N THR A 24 25.86 -29.03 26.60
CA THR A 24 27.08 -29.75 26.21
C THR A 24 28.17 -29.78 27.30
N ALA A 25 27.92 -29.19 28.47
CA ALA A 25 28.90 -29.07 29.55
C ALA A 25 28.74 -30.16 30.62
N CYS A 26 29.58 -30.12 31.67
CA CYS A 26 29.42 -30.93 32.89
C CYS A 26 29.37 -32.46 32.68
N GLY A 27 30.04 -32.94 31.64
CA GLY A 27 30.08 -34.36 31.29
C GLY A 27 28.81 -34.87 30.62
N THR A 28 27.96 -33.99 30.07
CA THR A 28 26.82 -34.42 29.27
C THR A 28 27.31 -35.18 28.05
N THR A 29 26.67 -36.32 27.79
CA THR A 29 26.88 -37.13 26.58
C THR A 29 25.75 -36.87 25.59
N VAL A 30 26.07 -36.91 24.29
CA VAL A 30 25.11 -36.72 23.21
C VAL A 30 24.94 -38.04 22.46
N SER A 31 23.68 -38.40 22.19
CA SER A 31 23.31 -39.51 21.32
C SER A 31 22.25 -39.05 20.32
N GLU A 32 22.21 -39.72 19.17
CA GLU A 32 21.27 -39.41 18.10
C GLU A 32 20.38 -40.63 17.84
N GLU A 33 19.07 -40.42 17.96
CA GLU A 33 18.01 -41.33 17.51
C GLU A 33 17.37 -40.75 16.24
N PRO A 34 16.67 -41.54 15.42
CA PRO A 34 15.99 -41.02 14.22
C PRO A 34 15.07 -39.82 14.55
N GLY A 35 15.49 -38.63 14.12
CA GLY A 35 14.73 -37.38 14.31
C GLY A 35 14.83 -36.73 15.70
N VAL A 36 15.65 -37.27 16.62
CA VAL A 36 15.79 -36.76 18.00
C VAL A 36 17.25 -36.76 18.44
N ILE A 37 17.74 -35.61 18.91
CA ILE A 37 19.04 -35.50 19.58
C ILE A 37 18.81 -35.60 21.09
N ILE A 38 19.50 -36.51 21.76
CA ILE A 38 19.36 -36.76 23.19
C ILE A 38 20.65 -36.33 23.89
N TYR A 39 20.50 -35.47 24.89
CA TYR A 39 21.58 -35.08 25.80
C TYR A 39 21.33 -35.71 27.15
N GLU A 40 22.23 -36.60 27.58
CA GLU A 40 22.14 -37.30 28.85
C GLU A 40 23.26 -36.86 29.80
N ASN A 41 22.89 -36.52 31.03
CA ASN A 41 23.86 -36.23 32.08
C ASN A 41 23.46 -36.93 33.39
N ARG A 42 24.45 -37.15 34.24
CA ARG A 42 24.36 -37.89 35.48
C ARG A 42 24.85 -37.04 36.65
N MET A 43 23.98 -36.88 37.63
CA MET A 43 24.29 -36.32 38.93
C MET A 43 24.63 -37.45 39.91
N THR A 44 25.75 -37.34 40.59
CA THR A 44 26.23 -38.28 41.61
C THR A 44 26.58 -37.53 42.87
N SER A 45 26.28 -38.12 44.02
CA SER A 45 26.79 -37.71 45.33
C SER A 45 27.49 -38.90 45.97
N SER A 46 28.75 -38.70 46.37
CA SER A 46 29.53 -39.67 47.12
C SER A 46 29.20 -39.59 48.61
N TYR A 47 29.31 -40.72 49.31
CA TYR A 47 29.29 -40.74 50.77
C TYR A 47 30.71 -40.54 51.30
N GLU A 48 30.84 -39.80 52.40
CA GLU A 48 32.11 -39.72 53.14
C GLU A 48 32.10 -40.68 54.32
N VAL A 49 33.23 -41.36 54.53
CA VAL A 49 33.43 -42.31 55.63
C VAL A 49 34.30 -41.65 56.69
N GLY A 50 33.70 -41.31 57.83
CA GLY A 50 34.43 -40.85 59.00
C GLY A 50 34.98 -42.05 59.76
N VAL A 51 36.31 -42.23 59.77
CA VAL A 51 36.98 -43.33 60.47
C VAL A 51 37.45 -42.86 61.85
N GLY A 52 36.90 -43.45 62.91
CA GLY A 52 37.30 -43.21 64.30
C GLY A 52 37.89 -44.47 64.96
N PRO A 53 38.45 -44.32 66.18
CA PRO A 53 39.08 -45.43 66.91
C PRO A 53 38.13 -46.57 67.29
N LEU A 54 36.80 -46.33 67.26
CA LEU A 54 35.76 -47.31 67.60
C LEU A 54 34.97 -47.79 66.37
N GLY A 55 35.36 -47.41 65.15
CA GLY A 55 34.70 -47.83 63.92
C GLY A 55 34.55 -46.70 62.89
N ALA A 56 34.01 -47.06 61.74
CA ALA A 56 33.73 -46.14 60.65
C ALA A 56 32.22 -45.84 60.56
N ILE A 57 31.86 -44.57 60.38
CA ILE A 57 30.47 -44.14 60.18
C ILE A 57 30.33 -43.39 58.86
N THR A 58 29.18 -43.55 58.19
CA THR A 58 28.77 -42.77 57.02
C THR A 58 27.58 -41.89 57.41
N ARG A 59 27.69 -40.58 57.16
CA ARG A 59 26.61 -39.62 57.47
C ARG A 59 25.80 -39.24 56.23
N ASP A 60 26.36 -39.46 55.05
CA ASP A 60 25.76 -39.14 53.76
C ASP A 60 25.36 -40.41 53.02
N SER A 61 24.34 -40.29 52.16
CA SER A 61 23.87 -41.38 51.32
C SER A 61 24.38 -41.23 49.89
N TYR A 62 24.85 -42.33 49.32
CA TYR A 62 25.13 -42.38 47.88
C TYR A 62 23.82 -42.25 47.10
N TYR A 63 23.78 -41.31 46.16
CA TYR A 63 22.71 -41.30 45.17
C TYR A 63 23.25 -40.95 43.78
N GLN A 64 22.58 -41.51 42.79
CA GLN A 64 22.86 -41.30 41.38
C GLN A 64 21.55 -41.02 40.65
N PHE A 65 21.49 -39.89 39.97
CA PHE A 65 20.34 -39.44 39.21
C PHE A 65 20.74 -39.17 37.76
N VAL A 66 20.05 -39.79 36.81
CA VAL A 66 20.27 -39.60 35.37
C VAL A 66 19.11 -38.80 34.81
N PHE A 67 19.42 -37.80 33.99
CA PHE A 67 18.41 -36.97 33.33
C PHE A 67 18.77 -36.79 31.86
N GLN A 68 17.72 -36.66 31.04
CA GLN A 68 17.83 -36.55 29.59
C GLN A 68 17.03 -35.36 29.07
N CYS A 69 17.62 -34.60 28.15
CA CYS A 69 16.94 -33.59 27.34
C CYS A 69 16.87 -34.10 25.89
N ARG A 70 15.65 -34.31 25.39
CA ARG A 70 15.40 -34.80 24.03
C ARG A 70 14.93 -33.64 23.13
N TYR A 71 15.67 -33.37 22.06
CA TYR A 71 15.37 -32.32 21.08
C TYR A 71 14.91 -32.96 19.79
N ILE A 72 13.64 -32.77 19.45
CA ILE A 72 13.04 -33.29 18.22
C ILE A 72 13.33 -32.32 17.08
N GLY A 73 13.89 -32.81 15.98
CA GLY A 73 14.31 -32.02 14.81
C GLY A 73 13.17 -31.42 13.98
N THR A 74 11.92 -31.48 14.45
CA THR A 74 10.77 -30.81 13.83
C THR A 74 10.62 -29.40 14.39
N SER A 75 11.59 -28.54 14.11
CA SER A 75 11.49 -27.10 14.41
C SER A 75 10.43 -26.47 13.48
N VAL A 76 9.15 -26.50 13.90
CA VAL A 76 8.12 -25.66 13.28
C VAL A 76 8.39 -24.22 13.73
N LYS A 77 9.17 -23.48 12.94
CA LYS A 77 9.35 -22.04 13.13
C LYS A 77 8.13 -21.34 12.54
N SER A 78 7.21 -20.90 13.40
CA SER A 78 6.15 -19.99 12.96
C SER A 78 6.75 -18.59 12.80
N ALA A 79 6.97 -18.17 11.56
CA ALA A 79 7.16 -16.76 11.26
C ALA A 79 5.77 -16.09 11.33
N VAL A 80 5.51 -15.36 12.41
CA VAL A 80 4.31 -14.51 12.50
C VAL A 80 4.61 -13.25 11.70
N VAL A 81 4.21 -13.23 10.43
CA VAL A 81 4.21 -12.02 9.63
C VAL A 81 2.91 -11.29 9.92
N ASN A 82 2.98 -10.26 10.77
CA ASN A 82 1.91 -9.29 10.88
C ASN A 82 1.98 -8.39 9.64
N VAL A 83 1.35 -8.82 8.55
CA VAL A 83 1.03 -7.92 7.44
C VAL A 83 -0.15 -7.08 7.94
N THR A 84 0.12 -5.89 8.46
CA THR A 84 -0.91 -4.86 8.50
C THR A 84 -1.25 -4.56 7.03
N PRO A 85 -2.45 -4.91 6.54
CA PRO A 85 -2.86 -4.40 5.25
C PRO A 85 -2.78 -2.88 5.35
N LEU A 86 -2.20 -2.22 4.34
CA LEU A 86 -2.33 -0.78 4.19
C LEU A 86 -3.83 -0.49 4.29
N GLN A 87 -4.21 0.17 5.38
CA GLN A 87 -5.56 0.65 5.59
C GLN A 87 -5.90 1.46 4.35
N ASP A 88 -6.92 1.01 3.62
CA ASP A 88 -7.34 1.39 2.27
C ASP A 88 -6.51 2.48 1.57
N PRO A 89 -5.98 2.25 0.34
CA PRO A 89 -5.44 3.36 -0.44
C PRO A 89 -6.51 4.45 -0.46
N ALA A 90 -6.10 5.68 -0.12
CA ALA A 90 -7.03 6.81 -0.03
C ALA A 90 -7.95 6.77 -1.25
N LEU A 91 -9.25 6.59 -1.01
CA LEU A 91 -10.23 6.56 -2.09
C LEU A 91 -9.98 7.79 -2.96
N PRO A 92 -9.99 7.65 -4.30
CA PRO A 92 -9.80 8.79 -5.18
C PRO A 92 -10.77 9.88 -4.75
N VAL A 93 -10.22 11.03 -4.34
CA VAL A 93 -11.02 12.17 -3.92
C VAL A 93 -11.59 12.79 -5.19
N ALA A 94 -12.76 12.32 -5.60
CA ALA A 94 -13.59 13.00 -6.57
C ALA A 94 -14.26 14.19 -5.87
N ALA A 95 -13.70 15.38 -6.05
CA ALA A 95 -14.34 16.62 -5.61
C ALA A 95 -15.22 17.16 -6.74
N LEU A 96 -16.47 17.52 -6.42
CA LEU A 96 -17.32 18.31 -7.30
C LEU A 96 -16.79 19.75 -7.32
N GLY A 97 -15.82 20.01 -8.19
CA GLY A 97 -15.43 21.37 -8.56
C GLY A 97 -16.32 21.85 -9.73
N PRO A 98 -16.77 23.12 -9.75
CA PRO A 98 -17.49 23.64 -10.90
C PRO A 98 -16.53 23.73 -12.09
N ILE A 99 -16.61 22.76 -13.00
CA ILE A 99 -15.99 22.89 -14.33
C ILE A 99 -16.67 24.10 -14.99
N ARG A 100 -15.91 25.17 -15.21
CA ARG A 100 -16.42 26.35 -15.89
C ARG A 100 -16.18 26.19 -17.38
N VAL A 101 -17.23 26.37 -18.16
CA VAL A 101 -17.18 26.38 -19.62
C VAL A 101 -17.51 27.78 -20.10
N GLU A 102 -16.89 28.18 -21.18
CA GLU A 102 -17.17 29.45 -21.83
C GLU A 102 -17.27 29.22 -23.34
N LEU A 103 -18.24 29.90 -23.96
CA LEU A 103 -18.51 29.87 -25.39
C LEU A 103 -18.12 31.23 -25.97
N ARG A 104 -17.32 31.21 -27.04
CA ARG A 104 -16.82 32.42 -27.69
C ARG A 104 -17.00 32.34 -29.20
N LEU A 105 -17.19 33.50 -29.81
CA LEU A 105 -17.24 33.63 -31.26
C LEU A 105 -15.88 34.08 -31.78
N ALA A 106 -15.35 33.35 -32.76
CA ALA A 106 -14.06 33.64 -33.35
C ALA A 106 -14.21 34.49 -34.62
N ASN A 107 -13.27 35.41 -34.83
CA ASN A 107 -13.33 36.41 -35.89
C ASN A 107 -12.10 36.42 -36.80
N GLY A 108 -11.30 35.35 -36.76
CA GLY A 108 -10.04 35.14 -37.46
C GLY A 108 -9.69 36.15 -38.54
N GLN A 109 -8.65 36.95 -38.30
CA GLN A 109 -8.23 37.98 -39.24
C GLN A 109 -7.33 37.41 -40.34
N CYS A 110 -7.82 37.46 -41.57
CA CYS A 110 -7.07 37.05 -42.75
C CYS A 110 -6.40 38.26 -43.39
N GLN A 111 -5.14 38.53 -43.00
CA GLN A 111 -4.42 39.75 -43.41
C GLN A 111 -3.62 39.58 -44.71
N THR A 112 -3.43 38.34 -45.19
CA THR A 112 -2.61 38.03 -46.36
C THR A 112 -3.45 37.57 -47.55
N LYS A 113 -3.03 37.94 -48.76
CA LYS A 113 -3.71 37.53 -49.99
C LYS A 113 -3.56 36.01 -50.17
N GLY A 114 -4.68 35.30 -50.23
CA GLY A 114 -4.72 33.84 -50.35
C GLY A 114 -4.78 33.07 -49.03
N CYS A 115 -4.94 33.75 -47.89
CA CYS A 115 -5.20 33.05 -46.63
C CYS A 115 -6.61 32.45 -46.63
N ASN A 116 -6.71 31.23 -46.10
CA ASN A 116 -7.97 30.51 -45.93
C ASN A 116 -8.57 30.89 -44.57
N GLN A 117 -9.80 31.40 -44.60
CA GLN A 117 -10.48 31.90 -43.41
C GLN A 117 -10.73 30.81 -42.36
N VAL A 118 -10.85 29.55 -42.78
CA VAL A 118 -11.02 28.40 -41.87
C VAL A 118 -9.75 28.13 -41.07
N ASP A 119 -8.58 28.29 -41.70
CA ASP A 119 -7.29 27.98 -41.06
C ASP A 119 -6.91 29.02 -39.99
N VAL A 120 -7.38 30.26 -40.14
CA VAL A 120 -7.11 31.35 -39.20
C VAL A 120 -8.31 31.69 -38.30
N ALA A 121 -9.42 30.97 -38.44
CA ALA A 121 -10.71 31.27 -37.82
C ALA A 121 -10.61 31.54 -36.32
N TYR A 122 -9.81 30.74 -35.61
CA TYR A 122 -9.67 30.73 -34.15
C TYR A 122 -8.46 31.52 -33.63
N ASN A 123 -7.74 32.25 -34.49
CA ASN A 123 -6.58 33.04 -34.07
C ASN A 123 -6.96 34.31 -33.31
N SER A 124 -8.20 34.77 -33.43
CA SER A 124 -8.72 35.95 -32.74
C SER A 124 -10.20 35.77 -32.40
N ILE A 125 -10.63 36.44 -31.33
CA ILE A 125 -11.95 36.24 -30.71
C ILE A 125 -12.65 37.61 -30.59
N TYR A 126 -13.97 37.64 -30.80
CA TYR A 126 -14.81 38.80 -30.49
C TYR A 126 -14.88 39.06 -28.98
N THR A 127 -14.80 40.32 -28.60
CA THR A 127 -14.92 40.81 -27.21
C THR A 127 -16.31 41.39 -26.95
N GLU A 128 -16.65 41.70 -25.71
CA GLU A 128 -17.95 42.31 -25.35
C GLU A 128 -18.25 43.61 -26.11
N ALA A 129 -17.21 44.39 -26.44
CA ALA A 129 -17.35 45.63 -27.21
C ALA A 129 -17.71 45.40 -28.68
N ASP A 130 -17.52 44.19 -29.21
CA ASP A 130 -17.80 43.83 -30.59
C ASP A 130 -19.24 43.33 -30.80
N TYR A 131 -20.01 43.13 -29.72
CA TYR A 131 -21.39 42.69 -29.80
C TYR A 131 -22.36 43.87 -30.00
N PRO A 132 -23.42 43.71 -30.83
CA PRO A 132 -23.81 42.50 -31.54
C PRO A 132 -22.99 42.23 -32.82
N VAL A 133 -22.54 40.99 -33.00
CA VAL A 133 -21.80 40.58 -34.19
C VAL A 133 -22.75 40.48 -35.40
N THR A 134 -22.52 41.31 -36.42
CA THR A 134 -23.29 41.28 -37.67
C THR A 134 -22.58 40.44 -38.74
N LYS A 135 -23.34 39.61 -39.45
CA LYS A 135 -22.86 38.76 -40.56
C LYS A 135 -23.80 38.84 -41.75
N VAL A 136 -23.26 38.64 -42.95
CA VAL A 136 -24.06 38.52 -44.18
C VAL A 136 -24.44 37.06 -44.39
N LEU A 137 -25.54 36.80 -45.10
CA LEU A 137 -25.92 35.44 -45.49
C LEU A 137 -24.75 34.73 -46.18
N ARG A 138 -24.50 33.48 -45.77
CA ARG A 138 -23.38 32.62 -46.20
C ARG A 138 -22.01 32.97 -45.62
N ASP A 139 -21.85 34.06 -44.87
CA ASP A 139 -20.63 34.25 -44.09
C ASP A 139 -20.61 33.25 -42.92
N PRO A 140 -19.51 32.51 -42.73
CA PRO A 140 -19.42 31.55 -41.64
C PRO A 140 -19.34 32.26 -40.28
N VAL A 141 -19.93 31.61 -39.27
CA VAL A 141 -19.79 31.96 -37.87
C VAL A 141 -18.97 30.86 -37.20
N PHE A 142 -17.79 31.21 -36.71
CA PHE A 142 -16.92 30.27 -36.00
C PHE A 142 -17.21 30.35 -34.51
N VAL A 143 -17.53 29.21 -33.91
CA VAL A 143 -17.90 29.10 -32.50
C VAL A 143 -16.93 28.15 -31.82
N GLU A 144 -16.38 28.58 -30.70
CA GLU A 144 -15.50 27.78 -29.85
C GLU A 144 -16.12 27.63 -28.46
N VAL A 145 -16.02 26.44 -27.89
CA VAL A 145 -16.32 26.20 -26.47
C VAL A 145 -15.05 25.72 -25.81
N HIS A 146 -14.67 26.32 -24.69
CA HIS A 146 -13.46 25.97 -23.98
C HIS A 146 -13.71 25.73 -22.48
N LEU A 147 -12.82 24.93 -21.88
CA LEU A 147 -12.78 24.69 -20.45
C LEU A 147 -11.91 25.73 -19.78
N LEU A 148 -12.46 26.44 -18.80
CA LEU A 148 -11.73 27.39 -17.96
C LEU A 148 -11.17 26.70 -16.72
N GLU A 149 -10.00 27.15 -16.25
CA GLU A 149 -9.36 26.68 -15.02
C GLU A 149 -9.27 25.14 -14.91
N LYS A 150 -8.96 24.48 -16.03
CA LYS A 150 -8.77 23.04 -16.09
C LYS A 150 -7.63 22.62 -15.15
N THR A 151 -7.98 21.96 -14.03
CA THR A 151 -7.02 21.43 -13.05
C THR A 151 -6.60 19.99 -13.34
N ASP A 152 -7.48 19.19 -13.93
CA ASP A 152 -7.20 17.78 -14.28
C ASP A 152 -6.80 17.66 -15.77
N PRO A 153 -5.59 17.20 -16.12
CA PRO A 153 -5.17 17.02 -17.50
C PRO A 153 -6.02 16.00 -18.27
N ASN A 154 -6.63 15.02 -17.61
CA ASN A 154 -7.42 13.94 -18.23
C ASN A 154 -8.82 14.39 -18.66
N LEU A 155 -9.26 15.58 -18.24
CA LEU A 155 -10.58 16.09 -18.60
C LEU A 155 -10.62 16.47 -20.09
N VAL A 156 -11.59 15.93 -20.84
CA VAL A 156 -11.80 16.23 -22.26
C VAL A 156 -13.18 16.86 -22.44
N LEU A 157 -13.24 17.98 -23.18
CA LEU A 157 -14.50 18.61 -23.55
C LEU A 157 -15.11 17.90 -24.76
N THR A 158 -16.39 17.54 -24.66
CA THR A 158 -17.18 17.01 -25.78
C THR A 158 -18.49 17.78 -25.88
N LEU A 159 -18.93 18.08 -27.10
CA LEU A 159 -20.19 18.76 -27.37
C LEU A 159 -21.23 17.71 -27.77
N GLY A 160 -22.33 17.61 -27.02
CA GLY A 160 -23.40 16.65 -27.29
C GLY A 160 -24.48 17.21 -28.21
N HIS A 161 -25.17 18.25 -27.75
CA HIS A 161 -26.26 18.89 -28.48
C HIS A 161 -26.03 20.40 -28.52
N CYS A 162 -25.91 20.97 -29.72
CA CYS A 162 -25.78 22.41 -29.92
C CYS A 162 -26.90 22.90 -30.83
N TRP A 163 -27.52 24.01 -30.47
CA TRP A 163 -28.62 24.60 -31.22
C TRP A 163 -28.60 26.12 -31.12
N THR A 164 -29.36 26.78 -31.99
CA THR A 164 -29.60 28.22 -31.96
C THR A 164 -31.07 28.51 -31.78
N THR A 165 -31.38 29.68 -31.23
CA THR A 165 -32.76 30.19 -31.07
C THR A 165 -32.81 31.67 -31.41
N THR A 166 -34.02 32.21 -31.60
CA THR A 166 -34.21 33.63 -31.90
C THR A 166 -34.23 34.53 -30.66
N SER A 167 -34.03 33.99 -29.46
CA SER A 167 -34.11 34.75 -28.22
C SER A 167 -33.01 34.34 -27.22
N PRO A 168 -32.78 35.11 -26.16
CA PRO A 168 -31.85 34.72 -25.10
C PRO A 168 -32.27 33.46 -24.33
N TYR A 169 -33.53 33.01 -24.47
CA TYR A 169 -34.03 31.83 -23.77
C TYR A 169 -33.66 30.54 -24.53
N PRO A 170 -32.83 29.65 -23.95
CA PRO A 170 -32.27 28.50 -24.66
C PRO A 170 -33.34 27.48 -25.12
N HIS A 171 -34.49 27.44 -24.44
CA HIS A 171 -35.60 26.53 -24.77
C HIS A 171 -36.71 27.18 -25.60
N SER A 172 -36.49 28.41 -26.08
CA SER A 172 -37.44 29.08 -26.97
C SER A 172 -37.51 28.39 -28.32
N ARG A 173 -38.68 28.47 -28.97
CA ARG A 173 -38.91 27.97 -30.32
C ARG A 173 -39.03 29.17 -31.27
N PRO A 174 -38.59 29.03 -32.54
CA PRO A 174 -37.96 27.86 -33.16
C PRO A 174 -36.53 27.58 -32.65
N GLN A 175 -36.10 26.31 -32.78
CA GLN A 175 -34.73 25.87 -32.51
C GLN A 175 -34.16 25.26 -33.80
N TRP A 176 -32.89 25.52 -34.08
CA TRP A 176 -32.15 24.91 -35.18
C TRP A 176 -30.93 24.18 -34.64
N ASP A 177 -30.85 22.89 -34.92
CA ASP A 177 -29.79 22.02 -34.43
C ASP A 177 -28.54 22.15 -35.30
N ILE A 178 -27.39 22.35 -34.65
CA ILE A 178 -26.06 22.38 -35.29
C ILE A 178 -25.37 21.03 -35.08
N LEU A 179 -25.42 20.52 -33.85
CA LEU A 179 -24.86 19.23 -33.46
C LEU A 179 -25.94 18.42 -32.73
N VAL A 180 -26.09 17.14 -33.06
CA VAL A 180 -26.95 16.17 -32.38
C VAL A 180 -26.12 14.93 -32.07
N ASP A 181 -26.11 14.50 -30.80
CA ASP A 181 -25.29 13.39 -30.31
C ASP A 181 -23.81 13.49 -30.73
N GLY A 182 -23.26 14.71 -30.71
CA GLY A 182 -21.90 15.03 -31.11
C GLY A 182 -21.61 14.97 -32.61
N CYS A 183 -22.64 14.76 -33.44
CA CYS A 183 -22.53 14.70 -34.89
C CYS A 183 -23.14 15.95 -35.56
N PRO A 184 -22.58 16.44 -36.69
CA PRO A 184 -23.20 17.52 -37.47
C PRO A 184 -24.61 17.18 -37.93
N TYR A 185 -25.52 18.15 -37.83
CA TYR A 185 -26.88 18.02 -38.33
C TYR A 185 -26.88 17.76 -39.85
N ARG A 186 -27.66 16.77 -40.29
CA ARG A 186 -27.54 16.23 -41.66
C ARG A 186 -28.38 16.95 -42.70
N ASP A 187 -29.46 17.62 -42.28
CA ASP A 187 -30.41 18.23 -43.22
C ASP A 187 -30.01 19.65 -43.65
N ASP A 188 -28.92 20.19 -43.11
CA ASP A 188 -28.33 21.50 -43.45
C ASP A 188 -27.34 21.42 -44.64
N ARG A 189 -27.29 20.29 -45.35
CA ARG A 189 -26.28 19.99 -46.38
C ARG A 189 -26.76 20.27 -47.81
#